data_AF-A0A1Q7FRJ1-F1
#
_entry.id   AF-A0A1Q7FRJ1-F1
#
_cell.length_a   1.000
_cell.length_b   1.000
_cell.length_c   1.000
_cell.angle_alpha   90.00
_cell.angle_beta   90.00
_cell.angle_gamma   90.00
#
_symmetry.space_group_name_H-M   'P 1'
#
loop_
_entity.id
_entity.type
_entity.pdbx_description
1 polymer ?
#
loop_
_entity_poly.entity_id
_entity_poly.type
_entity_poly.pdbx_seq_one_letter_code
_entity_poly.pdbx_strand_id
1 'polypeptide(L)'
;MIAAMSLFVLAVTSPGLAAPANKPRTVTFEPGQQFCPSRVLVVGKVVVQPGRCYALFVLRDNRGTFLVFASPEAKIPPGQLVRLTTPAGAKLRGHIFYLVPIVPTVAIVPVGTITSITVRSEDEGPRLSLTIIGTPSPNLTVIFTVRS
;
A
#
# COMPACT_ATOMS: atom_id res chain seq x y z
N MET A 1 17.64 69.63 22.64
CA MET A 1 18.73 68.78 22.11
C MET A 1 19.52 68.26 23.31
N ILE A 2 19.91 67.00 23.49
CA ILE A 2 19.83 65.72 22.73
C ILE A 2 19.97 64.60 23.80
N ALA A 3 19.32 63.44 23.78
CA ALA A 3 18.18 62.91 23.02
C ALA A 3 17.54 61.74 23.82
N ALA A 4 16.45 61.12 23.33
CA ALA A 4 15.87 59.92 23.93
C ALA A 4 16.59 58.63 23.47
N MET A 5 16.86 57.70 24.39
CA MET A 5 17.57 56.45 24.10
C MET A 5 16.61 55.25 24.27
N SER A 6 16.00 54.83 23.17
CA SER A 6 14.99 53.75 23.15
C SER A 6 15.62 52.38 23.39
N LEU A 7 15.16 51.66 24.42
CA LEU A 7 15.56 50.27 24.67
C LEU A 7 14.88 49.33 23.67
N PHE A 8 15.67 48.74 22.77
CA PHE A 8 15.20 47.71 21.84
C PHE A 8 15.19 46.35 22.53
N VAL A 9 14.01 45.81 22.83
CA VAL A 9 13.87 44.47 23.42
C VAL A 9 13.99 43.41 22.32
N LEU A 10 15.12 42.70 22.30
CA LEU A 10 15.34 41.56 21.43
C LEU A 10 14.47 40.38 21.85
N ALA A 11 13.39 40.12 21.12
CA ALA A 11 12.58 38.92 21.28
C ALA A 11 13.39 37.69 20.81
N VAL A 12 13.82 36.86 21.76
CA VAL A 12 14.49 35.59 21.46
C VAL A 12 13.44 34.59 20.97
N THR A 13 13.33 34.42 19.66
CA THR A 13 12.55 33.34 19.07
C THR A 13 13.30 32.02 19.25
N SER A 14 12.92 31.24 20.26
CA SER A 14 13.43 29.88 20.45
C SER A 14 13.15 29.05 19.18
N PRO A 15 14.17 28.46 18.53
CA PRO A 15 13.93 27.53 17.43
C PRO A 15 13.27 26.29 18.02
N GLY A 16 11.99 26.09 17.72
CA GLY A 16 11.27 24.89 18.14
C GLY A 16 11.98 23.66 17.57
N LEU A 17 12.51 22.81 18.46
CA LEU A 17 13.03 21.50 18.08
C LEU A 17 11.89 20.72 17.43
N ALA A 18 11.92 20.61 16.10
CA ALA A 18 11.12 19.63 15.40
C ALA A 18 11.54 18.25 15.92
N ALA A 19 10.64 17.57 16.61
CA ALA A 19 10.89 16.22 17.09
C ALA A 19 11.32 15.34 15.90
N PRO A 20 12.33 14.47 16.07
CA PRO A 20 12.80 13.63 14.96
C PRO A 20 11.64 12.82 14.40
N ALA A 21 11.40 12.95 13.10
CA ALA A 21 10.35 12.20 12.43
C ALA A 21 10.66 10.69 12.59
N ASN A 22 9.81 9.97 13.32
CA ASN A 22 9.95 8.53 13.50
C ASN A 22 10.01 7.87 12.12
N LYS A 23 11.12 7.19 11.83
CA LYS A 23 11.34 6.55 10.53
C LYS A 23 10.23 5.53 10.28
N PRO A 24 9.57 5.53 9.10
CA PRO A 24 8.51 4.57 8.80
C PRO A 24 8.96 3.13 8.99
N ARG A 25 8.08 2.28 9.52
CA ARG A 25 8.36 0.84 9.65
C ARG A 25 8.22 0.20 8.28
N THR A 26 9.34 -0.10 7.64
CA THR A 26 9.39 -0.74 6.33
C THR A 26 9.49 -2.26 6.43
N VAL A 27 8.66 -3.00 5.68
CA VAL A 27 8.72 -4.48 5.55
C VAL A 27 8.45 -4.86 4.11
N THR A 28 9.27 -5.74 3.52
CA THR A 28 9.02 -6.33 2.20
C THR A 28 8.35 -7.69 2.34
N PHE A 29 7.32 -7.93 1.53
CA PHE A 29 6.57 -9.17 1.41
C PHE A 29 6.82 -9.75 0.01
N GLU A 30 7.49 -10.88 -0.06
CA GLU A 30 7.75 -11.60 -1.32
C GLU A 30 6.52 -12.37 -1.83
N PRO A 31 6.47 -12.79 -3.11
CA PRO A 31 5.30 -13.45 -3.69
C PRO A 31 4.92 -14.72 -2.92
N GLY A 32 3.70 -14.74 -2.39
CA GLY A 32 3.19 -15.84 -1.54
C GLY A 32 3.41 -15.66 -0.04
N GLN A 33 4.13 -14.63 0.40
CA GLN A 33 4.13 -14.20 1.80
C GLN A 33 2.80 -13.52 2.15
N GLN A 34 2.48 -13.53 3.44
CA GLN A 34 1.18 -13.04 3.95
C GLN A 34 1.31 -11.65 4.55
N PHE A 35 0.43 -10.74 4.14
CA PHE A 35 0.31 -9.40 4.71
C PHE A 35 -0.79 -9.37 5.78
N CYS A 36 -0.43 -9.02 7.02
CA CYS A 36 -1.34 -9.00 8.16
C CYS A 36 -1.50 -7.56 8.69
N PRO A 37 -2.54 -6.80 8.29
CA PRO A 37 -2.76 -5.46 8.80
C PRO A 37 -3.14 -5.49 10.29
N SER A 38 -2.44 -4.69 11.09
CA SER A 38 -2.66 -4.56 12.54
C SER A 38 -3.87 -3.69 12.89
N ARG A 39 -4.33 -2.86 11.95
CA ARG A 39 -5.39 -1.86 12.08
C ARG A 39 -6.20 -1.78 10.79
N VAL A 40 -7.38 -1.17 10.82
CA VAL A 40 -8.24 -1.02 9.63
C VAL A 40 -7.55 -0.14 8.59
N LEU A 41 -7.46 -0.60 7.35
CA LEU A 41 -6.89 0.16 6.23
C LEU A 41 -8.00 0.67 5.30
N VAL A 42 -8.07 1.98 5.09
CA VAL A 42 -9.12 2.62 4.27
C VAL A 42 -8.51 3.32 3.07
N VAL A 43 -9.01 3.01 1.87
CA VAL A 43 -8.66 3.70 0.62
C VAL A 43 -9.90 3.85 -0.27
N GLY A 44 -10.32 5.09 -0.52
CA GLY A 44 -11.58 5.38 -1.21
C GLY A 44 -12.78 4.73 -0.51
N LYS A 45 -13.43 3.79 -1.21
CA LYS A 45 -14.56 2.99 -0.69
C LYS A 45 -14.17 1.61 -0.15
N VAL A 46 -12.87 1.25 -0.17
CA VAL A 46 -12.38 -0.06 0.27
C VAL A 46 -11.90 0.03 1.71
N VAL A 47 -12.39 -0.88 2.55
CA VAL A 47 -12.06 -0.99 3.97
C VAL A 47 -11.52 -2.40 4.23
N VAL A 48 -10.20 -2.55 4.27
CA VAL A 48 -9.54 -3.83 4.56
C VAL A 48 -9.48 -4.01 6.07
N GLN A 49 -10.10 -5.08 6.56
CA GLN A 49 -10.22 -5.37 7.99
C GLN A 49 -8.93 -5.97 8.57
N PRO A 50 -8.59 -5.66 9.84
CA PRO A 50 -7.53 -6.33 10.59
C PRO A 50 -7.98 -7.73 11.05
N GLY A 51 -7.15 -8.41 11.85
CA GLY A 51 -7.50 -9.71 12.45
C GLY A 51 -7.42 -10.90 11.48
N ARG A 52 -6.93 -10.68 10.27
CA ARG A 52 -6.65 -11.73 9.27
C ARG A 52 -5.47 -11.33 8.39
N CYS A 53 -4.73 -12.32 7.93
CA CYS A 53 -3.67 -12.15 6.96
C CYS A 53 -4.19 -12.39 5.53
N TYR A 54 -3.54 -11.78 4.55
CA TYR A 54 -3.93 -11.82 3.15
C TYR A 54 -2.76 -12.23 2.26
N ALA A 55 -3.04 -13.02 1.23
CA ALA A 55 -2.16 -13.14 0.08
C ALA A 55 -2.39 -11.93 -0.86
N LEU A 56 -1.31 -11.30 -1.31
CA LEU A 56 -1.36 -10.12 -2.18
C LEU A 56 -1.09 -10.49 -3.65
N PHE A 57 -1.96 -10.01 -4.53
CA PHE A 57 -1.87 -10.24 -5.98
C PHE A 57 -2.16 -8.95 -6.77
N VAL A 58 -1.75 -8.91 -8.03
CA VAL A 58 -2.32 -7.97 -9.02
C VAL A 58 -3.27 -8.73 -9.92
N LEU A 59 -4.49 -8.21 -10.06
CA LEU A 59 -5.48 -8.69 -11.03
C LEU A 59 -5.78 -7.57 -12.02
N ARG A 60 -5.94 -7.92 -13.30
CA ARG A 60 -6.50 -7.01 -14.31
C ARG A 60 -7.63 -7.70 -15.05
N ASP A 61 -8.77 -7.02 -15.13
CA ASP A 61 -9.90 -7.42 -15.95
C ASP A 61 -10.42 -6.21 -16.74
N ASN A 62 -11.56 -6.36 -17.43
CA ASN A 62 -12.12 -5.32 -18.29
C ASN A 62 -12.62 -4.08 -17.51
N ARG A 63 -12.66 -4.13 -16.17
CA ARG A 63 -13.09 -3.04 -15.29
C ARG A 63 -11.90 -2.23 -14.75
N GLY A 64 -10.67 -2.75 -14.84
CA GLY A 64 -9.47 -2.07 -14.36
C GLY A 64 -8.36 -3.00 -13.89
N THR A 65 -7.37 -2.41 -13.22
CA THR A 65 -6.30 -3.12 -12.52
C THR A 65 -6.49 -2.94 -11.01
N PHE A 66 -6.25 -4.00 -10.24
CA PHE A 66 -6.53 -4.03 -8.82
C PHE A 66 -5.38 -4.66 -8.03
N LEU A 67 -5.02 -4.03 -6.91
CA LEU A 67 -4.31 -4.71 -5.83
C LEU A 67 -5.33 -5.56 -5.08
N VAL A 68 -5.06 -6.86 -5.00
CA VAL A 68 -5.98 -7.87 -4.48
C VAL A 68 -5.55 -8.31 -3.10
N PHE A 69 -6.50 -8.35 -2.17
CA PHE A 69 -6.34 -8.98 -0.86
C PHE A 69 -7.20 -10.25 -0.85
N ALA A 70 -6.54 -11.41 -0.84
CA ALA A 70 -7.19 -12.72 -0.93
C ALA A 70 -6.84 -13.61 0.27
N SER A 71 -7.53 -14.75 0.40
CA SER A 71 -7.22 -15.79 1.39
C SER A 71 -5.75 -16.23 1.30
N PRO A 72 -5.07 -16.48 2.43
CA PRO A 72 -3.77 -17.16 2.45
C PRO A 72 -3.74 -18.53 1.75
N GLU A 73 -4.91 -19.14 1.56
CA GLU A 73 -5.07 -20.39 0.80
C GLU A 73 -4.98 -20.19 -0.72
N ALA A 74 -5.21 -18.97 -1.21
CA ALA A 74 -5.01 -18.63 -2.61
C ALA A 74 -3.51 -18.68 -2.92
N LYS A 75 -3.10 -19.59 -3.80
CA LYS A 75 -1.70 -19.77 -4.18
C LYS A 75 -1.53 -19.58 -5.68
N ILE A 76 -0.61 -18.69 -6.05
CA ILE A 76 -0.07 -18.55 -7.40
C ILE A 76 1.45 -18.66 -7.26
N PRO A 77 2.10 -19.66 -7.89
CA PRO A 77 3.55 -19.77 -7.89
C PRO A 77 4.23 -18.46 -8.33
N PRO A 78 5.36 -18.06 -7.70
CA PRO A 78 6.06 -16.83 -8.08
C PRO A 78 6.37 -16.77 -9.58
N GLY A 79 6.11 -15.62 -10.20
CA GLY A 79 6.31 -15.41 -11.64
C GLY A 79 5.23 -16.02 -12.56
N GLN A 80 4.25 -16.77 -12.03
CA GLN A 80 3.18 -17.35 -12.84
C GLN A 80 1.99 -16.41 -13.00
N LEU A 81 1.56 -16.22 -14.25
CA LEU A 81 0.29 -15.58 -14.61
C LEU A 81 -0.83 -16.62 -14.70
N VAL A 82 -1.92 -16.42 -13.95
CA VAL A 82 -3.13 -17.26 -14.07
C VAL A 82 -4.21 -16.52 -14.84
N ARG A 83 -4.72 -17.15 -15.92
CA ARG A 83 -5.84 -16.61 -16.70
C ARG A 83 -7.16 -16.80 -15.95
N LEU A 84 -7.92 -15.72 -15.82
CA LEU A 84 -9.18 -15.67 -15.06
C LEU A 84 -10.32 -16.51 -15.67
N THR A 85 -10.19 -16.94 -16.93
CA THR A 85 -11.13 -17.82 -17.63
C THR A 85 -10.86 -19.31 -17.38
N THR A 86 -9.75 -19.67 -16.72
CA THR A 86 -9.44 -21.07 -16.38
C THR A 86 -10.12 -21.49 -15.08
N PRO A 87 -10.31 -22.79 -14.81
CA PRO A 87 -10.80 -23.28 -13.52
C PRO A 87 -9.96 -22.79 -12.32
N ALA A 88 -8.64 -22.68 -12.48
CA ALA A 88 -7.76 -22.09 -11.47
C ALA A 88 -8.06 -20.60 -11.23
N GLY A 89 -8.27 -19.82 -12.30
CA GLY A 89 -8.69 -18.43 -12.22
C GLY A 89 -10.07 -18.23 -11.56
N ALA A 90 -11.03 -19.12 -11.87
CA ALA A 90 -12.34 -19.13 -11.23
C ALA A 90 -12.24 -19.44 -9.73
N LYS A 91 -11.43 -20.44 -9.34
CA LYS A 91 -11.16 -20.76 -7.93
C LYS A 91 -10.52 -19.57 -7.19
N LEU A 92 -9.48 -18.95 -7.77
CA LEU A 92 -8.80 -17.80 -7.18
C LEU A 92 -9.76 -16.63 -6.93
N ARG A 93 -10.69 -16.35 -7.86
CA ARG A 93 -11.72 -15.31 -7.67
C ARG A 93 -12.60 -15.57 -6.44
N GLY A 94 -12.94 -16.82 -6.14
CA GLY A 94 -13.69 -17.20 -4.94
C GLY A 94 -12.95 -16.97 -3.61
N HIS A 95 -11.62 -16.77 -3.65
CA HIS A 95 -10.80 -16.46 -2.47
C HIS A 95 -10.48 -14.97 -2.31
N ILE A 96 -10.99 -14.08 -3.17
CA ILE A 96 -10.74 -12.63 -3.09
C ILE A 96 -11.67 -11.99 -2.06
N PHE A 97 -11.12 -11.23 -1.10
CA PHE A 97 -11.89 -10.46 -0.13
C PHE A 97 -12.01 -8.98 -0.52
N TYR A 98 -10.92 -8.37 -1.02
CA TYR A 98 -10.92 -6.95 -1.41
C TYR A 98 -10.18 -6.73 -2.74
N LEU A 99 -10.72 -5.80 -3.52
CA LEU A 99 -10.12 -5.26 -4.75
C LEU A 99 -9.89 -3.77 -4.55
N VAL A 100 -8.64 -3.36 -4.37
CA VAL A 100 -8.26 -1.95 -4.32
C VAL A 100 -7.91 -1.49 -5.74
N PRO A 101 -8.64 -0.53 -6.33
CA PRO A 101 -8.34 -0.06 -7.68
C PRO A 101 -6.98 0.63 -7.71
N ILE A 102 -6.17 0.28 -8.71
CA ILE A 102 -4.88 0.90 -8.98
C ILE A 102 -4.83 1.40 -10.42
N VAL A 103 -4.22 2.58 -10.61
CA VAL A 103 -4.06 3.21 -11.92
C VAL A 103 -2.58 3.14 -12.30
N PRO A 104 -2.13 2.07 -12.97
CA PRO A 104 -0.74 1.96 -13.36
C PRO A 104 -0.45 2.82 -14.59
N THR A 105 0.73 3.45 -14.62
CA THR A 105 1.22 4.25 -15.76
C THR A 105 1.65 3.39 -16.95
N VAL A 106 1.85 2.08 -16.73
CA VAL A 106 2.20 1.08 -17.76
C VAL A 106 1.38 -0.20 -17.56
N ALA A 107 1.33 -1.07 -18.56
CA ALA A 107 0.65 -2.36 -18.45
C ALA A 107 1.43 -3.36 -17.57
N ILE A 108 1.14 -3.40 -16.26
CA ILE A 108 1.82 -4.31 -15.31
C ILE A 108 1.46 -5.78 -15.54
N VAL A 109 0.23 -6.07 -15.96
CA VAL A 109 -0.23 -7.43 -16.29
C VAL A 109 -1.15 -7.43 -17.52
N PRO A 110 -1.27 -8.56 -18.25
CA PRO A 110 -2.28 -8.73 -19.30
C PRO A 110 -3.71 -8.64 -18.76
N VAL A 111 -4.64 -8.18 -19.59
CA VAL A 111 -6.08 -8.20 -19.26
C VAL A 111 -6.56 -9.65 -19.14
N GLY A 112 -7.39 -9.93 -18.14
CA GLY A 112 -7.92 -11.26 -17.87
C GLY A 112 -6.95 -12.17 -17.10
N THR A 113 -6.01 -11.60 -16.34
CA THR A 113 -5.03 -12.37 -15.55
C THR A 113 -4.92 -11.89 -14.10
N ILE A 114 -4.36 -12.77 -13.26
CA ILE A 114 -3.92 -12.50 -11.89
C ILE A 114 -2.52 -13.09 -11.66
N THR A 115 -1.66 -12.38 -10.93
CA THR A 115 -0.28 -12.80 -10.58
C THR A 115 0.05 -12.48 -9.13
N SER A 116 0.94 -13.29 -8.53
CA SER A 116 1.62 -12.93 -7.28
C SER A 116 2.65 -11.83 -7.52
N ILE A 117 2.90 -11.00 -6.50
CA ILE A 117 3.75 -9.81 -6.55
C ILE A 117 4.60 -9.65 -5.27
N THR A 118 5.72 -8.93 -5.37
CA THR A 118 6.45 -8.41 -4.21
C THR A 118 5.85 -7.05 -3.79
N VAL A 119 5.64 -6.85 -2.48
CA VAL A 119 5.08 -5.60 -1.93
C VAL A 119 5.95 -5.10 -0.79
N ARG A 120 6.35 -3.83 -0.82
CA ARG A 120 6.92 -3.15 0.35
C ARG A 120 5.85 -2.36 1.07
N SER A 121 5.63 -2.69 2.33
CA SER A 121 4.81 -1.92 3.26
C SER A 121 5.66 -0.89 3.98
N GLU A 122 5.13 0.32 4.15
CA GLU A 122 5.70 1.38 4.99
C GLU A 122 4.60 1.89 5.91
N ASP A 123 4.67 1.60 7.22
CA ASP A 123 3.73 2.13 8.23
C ASP A 123 4.31 3.40 8.88
N GLU A 124 3.60 4.51 8.72
CA GLU A 124 3.94 5.82 9.27
C GLU A 124 3.14 6.15 10.55
N GLY A 125 2.20 5.29 10.96
CA GLY A 125 1.27 5.54 12.06
C GLY A 125 -0.16 5.82 11.59
N PRO A 126 -0.48 7.03 11.05
CA PRO A 126 -1.81 7.36 10.53
C PRO A 126 -2.00 6.92 9.06
N ARG A 127 -0.92 6.54 8.39
CA ARG A 127 -0.89 6.09 7.00
C ARG A 127 -0.07 4.81 6.88
N LEU A 128 -0.46 3.97 5.94
CA LEU A 128 0.30 2.82 5.51
C LEU A 128 0.39 2.83 3.98
N SER A 129 1.60 2.79 3.45
CA SER A 129 1.87 2.66 2.01
C SER A 129 2.09 1.18 1.68
N LEU A 130 1.51 0.69 0.58
CA LEU A 130 1.86 -0.57 -0.06
C LEU A 130 2.40 -0.27 -1.46
N THR A 131 3.70 -0.48 -1.67
CA THR A 131 4.38 -0.26 -2.94
C THR A 131 4.64 -1.59 -3.63
N ILE A 132 4.09 -1.77 -4.83
CA ILE A 132 4.32 -2.96 -5.68
C ILE A 132 5.69 -2.84 -6.32
N ILE A 133 6.60 -3.74 -5.95
CA ILE A 133 7.99 -3.79 -6.41
C ILE A 133 8.17 -4.95 -7.39
N GLY A 134 9.08 -4.78 -8.35
CA GLY A 134 9.49 -5.82 -9.29
C GLY A 134 8.93 -5.60 -10.69
N THR A 135 9.52 -6.26 -11.68
CA THR A 135 9.13 -6.11 -13.08
C THR A 135 7.79 -6.81 -13.36
N PRO A 136 6.90 -6.24 -14.20
CA PRO A 136 7.04 -4.98 -14.95
C PRO A 136 6.35 -3.78 -14.25
N SER A 137 6.28 -3.76 -12.90
CA SER A 137 5.67 -2.66 -12.12
C SER A 137 6.66 -1.52 -11.83
N PRO A 138 6.41 -0.28 -12.30
CA PRO A 138 7.16 0.88 -11.86
C PRO A 138 6.66 1.35 -10.49
N ASN A 139 7.17 0.75 -9.41
CA ASN A 139 7.00 1.16 -8.00
C ASN A 139 5.61 1.75 -7.68
N LEU A 140 4.54 1.02 -7.98
CA LEU A 140 3.18 1.55 -7.81
C LEU A 140 2.79 1.54 -6.33
N THR A 141 2.61 2.72 -5.75
CA THR A 141 2.23 2.89 -4.34
C THR A 141 0.73 3.13 -4.17
N VAL A 142 0.12 2.35 -3.27
CA VAL A 142 -1.22 2.57 -2.74
C VAL A 142 -1.10 3.09 -1.32
N ILE A 143 -1.71 4.24 -1.01
CA ILE A 143 -1.68 4.83 0.33
C ILE A 143 -3.04 4.63 1.00
N PHE A 144 -3.02 3.99 2.16
CA PHE A 144 -4.18 3.77 3.01
C PHE A 144 -4.17 4.75 4.18
N THR A 145 -5.35 5.24 4.56
CA THR A 145 -5.56 5.85 5.88
C THR A 145 -5.74 4.73 6.89
N VAL A 146 -4.98 4.76 7.98
CA VAL A 146 -5.10 3.78 9.06
C VAL A 146 -6.15 4.27 10.05
N ARG A 147 -7.09 3.38 10.44
CA ARG A 147 -8.12 3.66 11.45
C ARG A 147 -7.95 2.69 12.63
N SER A 148 -8.12 3.24 13.83
CA SER A 148 -8.26 2.54 15.11
C SER A 148 -9.69 2.04 15.28
#